data_AF-A0A1C4YS08-F1
#
_entry.id   AF-A0A1C4YS08-F1
#
_cell.length_a   1.000
_cell.length_b   1.000
_cell.length_c   1.000
_cell.angle_alpha   90.00
_cell.angle_beta   90.00
_cell.angle_gamma   90.00
#
_symmetry.space_group_name_H-M   'P 1'
#
loop_
_entity.id
_entity.type
_entity.pdbx_description
1 polymer ?
#
loop_
_entity_poly.entity_id
_entity_poly.type
_entity_poly.pdbx_seq_one_letter_code
_entity_poly.pdbx_strand_id
1 'polypeptide(L)'
;MRRSLELENACADTVAERGYRVHQNPTRRQIAEARLNTGDVGKPDKDPDYLIEGYVFDCYAPNPAKAVRGIWTEVSGKVASQQTQRVVLNLRDWRGDLTALQKQFDDWPIHQLKELAAVTRSGEIIQLIRRD
;
A
#
# COMPACT_ATOMS: atom_id res chain seq x y z
N MET A 1 -7.34 -10.84 13.36
CA MET A 1 -6.27 -9.89 13.74
C MET A 1 -4.88 -10.47 13.55
N ARG A 2 -4.56 -11.64 14.14
CA ARG A 2 -3.22 -12.26 14.02
C ARG A 2 -2.69 -12.38 12.57
N ARG A 3 -3.49 -12.92 11.65
CA ARG A 3 -3.10 -13.09 10.25
C ARG A 3 -2.82 -11.79 9.50
N SER A 4 -3.59 -10.73 9.76
CA SER A 4 -3.42 -9.45 9.06
C SER A 4 -2.07 -8.81 9.41
N LEU A 5 -1.70 -8.83 10.70
CA LEU A 5 -0.40 -8.35 11.18
C LEU A 5 0.76 -9.23 10.66
N GLU A 6 0.58 -10.55 10.60
CA GLU A 6 1.58 -11.45 10.00
C GLU A 6 1.81 -11.14 8.51
N LEU A 7 0.75 -10.85 7.75
CA LEU A 7 0.85 -10.49 6.33
C LEU A 7 1.46 -9.10 6.12
N GLU A 8 1.21 -8.16 7.04
CA GLU A 8 1.83 -6.84 7.06
C GLU A 8 3.34 -6.97 7.30
N ASN A 9 3.76 -7.64 8.39
CA ASN A 9 5.17 -7.86 8.70
C ASN A 9 5.92 -8.60 7.59
N ALA A 10 5.35 -9.69 7.06
CA ALA A 10 5.98 -10.43 5.96
C ALA A 10 6.10 -9.60 4.67
N CYS A 11 5.18 -8.65 4.45
CA CYS A 11 5.28 -7.70 3.35
C CYS A 11 6.43 -6.73 3.58
N ALA A 12 6.56 -6.18 4.79
CA ALA A 12 7.66 -5.29 5.15
C ALA A 12 9.02 -5.97 4.98
N ASP A 13 9.16 -7.23 5.43
CA ASP A 13 10.38 -8.02 5.25
C ASP A 13 10.72 -8.18 3.75
N THR A 14 9.75 -8.56 2.93
CA THR A 14 9.95 -8.72 1.48
C THR A 14 10.38 -7.40 0.82
N VAL A 15 9.79 -6.27 1.23
CA VAL A 15 10.17 -4.96 0.70
C VAL A 15 11.59 -4.56 1.14
N ALA A 16 11.96 -4.82 2.39
CA ALA A 16 13.30 -4.56 2.91
C ALA A 16 14.38 -5.44 2.24
N GLU A 17 14.09 -6.73 2.00
CA GLU A 17 14.97 -7.66 1.28
C GLU A 17 15.28 -7.20 -0.15
N ARG A 18 14.39 -6.40 -0.74
CA ARG A 18 14.59 -5.78 -2.07
C ARG A 18 15.41 -4.48 -2.02
N GLY A 19 15.91 -4.10 -0.85
CA GLY A 19 16.82 -2.96 -0.66
C GLY A 19 16.14 -1.64 -0.29
N TYR A 20 14.82 -1.64 -0.05
CA TYR A 20 14.11 -0.46 0.41
C TYR A 20 14.26 -0.29 1.93
N ARG A 21 14.41 0.95 2.39
CA ARG A 21 14.35 1.31 3.80
C ARG A 21 12.89 1.33 4.25
N VAL A 22 12.53 0.34 5.06
CA VAL A 22 11.19 0.20 5.64
C VAL A 22 11.25 0.48 7.13
N HIS A 23 10.42 1.41 7.59
CA HIS A 23 10.18 1.65 9.01
C HIS A 23 8.70 1.33 9.31
N GLN A 24 8.45 0.25 10.04
CA GLN A 24 7.11 -0.20 10.40
C GLN A 24 6.60 0.51 11.65
N ASN A 25 5.27 0.61 11.77
CA ASN A 25 4.58 1.19 12.93
C ASN A 25 5.14 2.58 13.31
N PRO A 26 5.24 3.54 12.36
CA PRO A 26 5.70 4.88 12.67
C PRO A 26 4.81 5.54 13.71
N THR A 27 5.43 6.30 14.61
CA THR A 27 4.69 7.15 15.54
C THR A 27 3.96 8.26 14.78
N ARG A 28 2.88 8.80 15.35
CA ARG A 28 2.14 9.94 14.77
C ARG A 28 3.04 11.14 14.46
N ARG A 29 4.08 11.37 15.27
CA ARG A 29 5.08 12.42 15.02
C ARG A 29 5.86 12.13 13.73
N GLN A 30 6.34 10.91 13.55
CA GLN A 30 7.08 10.50 12.35
C GLN A 30 6.19 10.56 11.11
N ILE A 31 4.91 10.16 11.22
CA ILE A 31 3.94 10.28 10.13
C ILE A 31 3.72 11.74 9.74
N ALA A 32 3.52 12.63 10.72
CA ALA A 32 3.33 14.06 10.47
C ALA A 32 4.56 14.69 9.81
N GLU A 33 5.75 14.34 10.27
CA GLU A 33 7.02 14.80 9.68
C GLU A 33 7.21 14.27 8.25
N ALA A 34 6.95 12.99 8.02
CA ALA A 34 7.01 12.40 6.68
C ALA A 34 6.05 13.12 5.72
N ARG A 35 4.78 13.31 6.11
CA ARG A 35 3.79 14.02 5.29
C ARG A 35 4.20 15.45 4.98
N LEU A 36 4.76 16.17 5.97
CA LEU A 36 5.29 17.51 5.77
C LEU A 36 6.43 17.52 4.73
N ASN A 37 7.37 16.57 4.86
CA ASN A 37 8.53 16.47 3.97
C ASN A 37 8.17 16.08 2.54
N THR A 38 7.09 15.32 2.35
CA THR A 38 6.67 14.79 1.04
C THR A 38 5.53 15.60 0.39
N GLY A 39 4.96 16.58 1.10
CA GLY A 39 3.76 17.29 0.67
C GLY A 39 2.53 16.37 0.57
N ASP A 40 2.49 15.31 1.38
CA ASP A 40 1.33 14.44 1.51
C ASP A 40 0.32 15.02 2.51
N VAL A 41 -0.93 14.66 2.32
CA VAL A 41 -2.04 15.00 3.21
C VAL A 41 -2.58 13.72 3.86
N GLY A 42 -3.03 13.85 5.10
CA GLY A 42 -3.63 12.74 5.83
C GLY A 42 -4.13 13.19 7.20
N LYS A 43 -5.08 12.47 7.77
CA LYS A 43 -5.61 12.85 9.09
C LYS A 43 -4.61 12.48 10.21
N PRO A 44 -4.47 13.31 11.27
CA PRO A 44 -3.51 13.06 12.36
C PRO A 44 -3.84 11.86 13.26
N ASP A 45 -5.10 11.42 13.28
CA ASP A 45 -5.59 10.29 14.06
C ASP A 45 -5.47 8.95 13.31
N LYS A 46 -4.85 8.96 12.12
CA LYS A 46 -4.58 7.76 11.32
C LYS A 46 -3.19 7.22 11.61
N ASP A 47 -3.13 5.89 11.65
CA ASP A 47 -1.92 5.13 11.93
C ASP A 47 -1.63 4.23 10.70
N PRO A 48 -1.03 4.77 9.63
CA PRO A 48 -0.55 4.00 8.47
C PRO A 48 0.63 3.09 8.85
N ASP A 49 0.77 2.00 8.12
CA ASP A 49 1.62 0.88 8.53
C ASP A 49 3.12 1.18 8.38
N TYR A 50 3.52 1.92 7.33
CA TYR A 50 4.93 2.06 6.95
C TYR A 50 5.35 3.49 6.65
N LEU A 51 6.64 3.76 6.91
CA LEU A 51 7.44 4.69 6.13
C LEU A 51 8.37 3.89 5.23
N ILE A 52 8.21 4.02 3.91
CA ILE A 52 9.10 3.40 2.92
C ILE A 52 9.85 4.51 2.21
N GLU A 53 11.18 4.53 2.33
CA GLU A 53 12.03 5.63 1.83
C GLU A 53 11.57 7.03 2.28
N GLY A 54 10.99 7.11 3.49
CA GLY A 54 10.45 8.34 4.06
C GLY A 54 9.03 8.72 3.61
N TYR A 55 8.38 7.93 2.76
CA TYR A 55 6.99 8.14 2.34
C TYR A 55 6.03 7.30 3.17
N VAL A 56 4.87 7.86 3.48
CA VAL A 56 3.79 7.13 4.16
C VAL A 56 3.16 6.12 3.20
N PHE A 57 3.13 4.86 3.62
CA PHE A 57 2.42 3.77 2.94
C PHE A 57 1.50 3.04 3.92
N ASP A 58 0.44 2.47 3.37
CA ASP A 58 -0.41 1.51 4.08
C ASP A 58 -0.36 0.17 3.31
N CYS A 59 -0.41 -0.95 4.03
CA CYS A 59 -0.41 -2.29 3.48
C CYS A 59 -1.83 -2.79 3.28
N TYR A 60 -2.08 -3.37 2.10
CA TYR A 60 -3.32 -4.10 1.87
C TYR A 60 -3.05 -5.49 1.31
N ALA A 61 -3.41 -6.51 2.10
CA ALA A 61 -3.34 -7.91 1.72
C ALA A 61 -4.76 -8.46 1.44
N PRO A 62 -5.20 -8.51 0.17
CA PRO A 62 -6.49 -9.10 -0.16
C PRO A 62 -6.54 -10.59 0.15
N ASN A 63 -7.74 -11.08 0.51
CA ASN A 63 -7.96 -12.52 0.64
C ASN A 63 -7.83 -13.21 -0.74
N PRO A 64 -7.61 -14.54 -0.78
CA PRO A 64 -7.31 -15.27 -2.02
C PRO A 64 -8.32 -15.09 -3.15
N ALA A 65 -9.61 -14.92 -2.81
CA ALA A 65 -10.72 -14.86 -3.76
C ALA A 65 -11.27 -13.44 -3.97
N LYS A 66 -10.60 -12.40 -3.44
CA LYS A 66 -11.06 -11.00 -3.56
C LYS A 66 -11.12 -10.63 -5.05
N ALA A 67 -12.28 -10.15 -5.50
CA ALA A 67 -12.44 -9.64 -6.86
C ALA A 67 -11.60 -8.37 -7.07
N VAL A 68 -11.12 -8.17 -8.30
CA VAL A 68 -10.33 -6.99 -8.73
C VAL A 68 -11.01 -5.67 -8.33
N ARG A 69 -12.29 -5.50 -8.68
CA ARG A 69 -13.08 -4.32 -8.29
C ARG A 69 -13.13 -4.11 -6.78
N GLY A 70 -13.12 -5.20 -6.02
CA GLY A 70 -13.08 -5.19 -4.57
C GLY A 70 -11.74 -4.70 -4.02
N ILE A 71 -10.61 -5.09 -4.62
CA ILE A 71 -9.29 -4.56 -4.25
C ILE A 71 -9.25 -3.05 -4.48
N TRP A 72 -9.71 -2.60 -5.64
CA TRP A 72 -9.82 -1.18 -5.96
C TRP A 72 -10.65 -0.44 -4.92
N THR A 73 -11.80 -0.99 -4.48
CA THR A 73 -12.67 -0.34 -3.48
C THR A 73 -11.95 -0.13 -2.16
N GLU A 74 -11.18 -1.10 -1.69
CA GLU A 74 -10.45 -1.00 -0.42
C GLU A 74 -9.34 0.05 -0.50
N VAL A 75 -8.58 0.07 -1.61
CA VAL A 75 -7.57 1.09 -1.86
C VAL A 75 -8.21 2.48 -1.93
N SER A 76 -9.29 2.62 -2.69
CA SER A 76 -10.05 3.88 -2.80
C SER A 76 -10.57 4.34 -1.45
N GLY A 77 -11.11 3.44 -0.62
CA GLY A 77 -11.57 3.75 0.73
C GLY A 77 -10.45 4.22 1.65
N LYS A 78 -9.27 3.59 1.62
CA LYS A 78 -8.10 4.04 2.39
C LYS A 78 -7.70 5.46 2.00
N VAL A 79 -7.60 5.74 0.70
CA VAL A 79 -7.25 7.08 0.19
C VAL A 79 -8.32 8.11 0.55
N ALA A 80 -9.59 7.82 0.30
CA ALA A 80 -10.71 8.72 0.61
C ALA A 80 -10.82 9.03 2.12
N SER A 81 -10.49 8.06 2.97
CA SER A 81 -10.46 8.24 4.43
C SER A 81 -9.22 9.01 4.92
N GLN A 82 -8.32 9.42 4.02
CA GLN A 82 -7.07 10.12 4.29
C GLN A 82 -6.11 9.32 5.19
N GLN A 83 -6.16 8.00 5.08
CA GLN A 83 -5.24 7.07 5.74
C GLN A 83 -3.85 7.14 5.09
N THR A 84 -3.82 7.06 3.75
CA THR A 84 -2.60 7.08 2.96
C THR A 84 -2.86 7.65 1.56
N GLN A 85 -1.79 8.03 0.87
CA GLN A 85 -1.78 8.32 -0.57
C GLN A 85 -0.97 7.29 -1.36
N ARG A 86 -0.35 6.32 -0.68
CA ARG A 86 0.43 5.25 -1.29
C ARG A 86 0.12 3.92 -0.63
N VAL A 87 -0.02 2.88 -1.44
CA VAL A 87 -0.39 1.55 -0.95
C VAL A 87 0.60 0.52 -1.46
N VAL A 88 1.01 -0.39 -0.58
CA VAL A 88 1.64 -1.65 -0.97
C VAL A 88 0.58 -2.75 -0.96
N LEU A 89 0.29 -3.30 -2.13
CA LEU A 89 -0.56 -4.48 -2.28
C LEU A 89 0.24 -5.75 -2.04
N ASN A 90 0.00 -6.42 -0.92
CA ASN A 90 0.56 -7.75 -0.68
C ASN A 90 -0.30 -8.81 -1.39
N LEU A 91 0.07 -9.16 -2.63
CA LEU A 91 -0.66 -10.12 -3.47
C LEU A 91 -0.24 -11.57 -3.25
N ARG A 92 0.57 -11.86 -2.24
CA ARG A 92 1.13 -13.21 -1.99
C ARG A 92 0.05 -14.30 -1.97
N ASP A 93 -1.04 -14.04 -1.25
CA ASP A 93 -2.17 -14.97 -1.10
C ASP A 93 -3.24 -14.83 -2.20
N TRP A 94 -3.23 -13.70 -2.93
CA TRP A 94 -4.24 -13.40 -3.94
C TRP A 94 -4.07 -14.26 -5.18
N ARG A 95 -5.19 -14.72 -5.77
CA ARG A 95 -5.18 -15.65 -6.92
C ARG A 95 -5.84 -15.10 -8.18
N GLY A 96 -6.16 -13.81 -8.20
CA GLY A 96 -6.75 -13.19 -9.39
C GLY A 96 -5.72 -12.84 -10.46
N ASP A 97 -6.20 -12.18 -11.51
CA ASP A 97 -5.43 -11.79 -12.69
C ASP A 97 -4.78 -10.41 -12.50
N LEU A 98 -3.46 -10.38 -12.50
CA LEU A 98 -2.66 -9.16 -12.36
C LEU A 98 -2.88 -8.17 -13.50
N THR A 99 -3.08 -8.64 -14.74
CA THR A 99 -3.35 -7.77 -15.89
C THR A 99 -4.71 -7.11 -15.75
N ALA A 100 -5.72 -7.87 -15.30
CA ALA A 100 -7.04 -7.30 -14.98
C ALA A 100 -6.97 -6.29 -13.83
N LEU A 101 -6.13 -6.55 -12.82
CA LEU A 101 -5.89 -5.62 -11.72
C LEU A 101 -5.28 -4.30 -12.19
N GLN A 102 -4.21 -4.37 -13.00
CA GLN A 102 -3.60 -3.19 -13.62
C GLN A 102 -4.64 -2.39 -14.40
N LYS A 103 -5.36 -3.06 -15.31
CA LYS A 103 -6.40 -2.43 -16.13
C LYS A 103 -7.48 -1.74 -15.28
N GLN A 104 -7.87 -2.33 -14.15
CA GLN A 104 -8.86 -1.73 -13.25
C GLN A 104 -8.38 -0.39 -12.66
N PHE A 105 -7.11 -0.25 -12.31
CA PHE A 105 -6.57 1.01 -11.80
C PHE A 105 -6.32 2.04 -12.91
N ASP A 106 -5.97 1.58 -14.11
CA ASP A 106 -5.80 2.45 -15.29
C ASP A 106 -7.14 3.03 -15.77
N ASP A 107 -8.17 2.18 -15.91
CA ASP A 107 -9.50 2.57 -16.38
C ASP A 107 -10.24 3.44 -15.34
N TRP A 108 -9.93 3.26 -14.06
CA TRP A 108 -10.61 3.94 -12.95
C TRP A 108 -9.59 4.59 -12.00
N PRO A 109 -8.99 5.72 -12.37
CA PRO A 109 -8.04 6.41 -11.50
C PRO A 109 -8.65 6.78 -10.15
N ILE A 110 -7.88 6.60 -9.07
CA ILE A 110 -8.28 7.03 -7.72
C ILE A 110 -7.65 8.39 -7.46
N HIS A 111 -8.49 9.42 -7.29
CA HIS A 111 -8.03 10.75 -6.93
C HIS A 111 -7.19 10.71 -5.63
N GLN A 112 -6.04 11.38 -5.64
CA GLN A 112 -5.04 11.43 -4.55
C GLN A 112 -4.22 10.16 -4.28
N LEU A 113 -4.46 9.05 -4.99
CA LEU A 113 -3.55 7.90 -4.98
C LEU A 113 -2.30 8.27 -5.80
N LYS A 114 -1.16 8.45 -5.12
CA LYS A 114 0.11 8.86 -5.72
C LYS A 114 0.99 7.68 -6.13
N GLU A 115 0.83 6.54 -5.49
CA GLU A 115 1.64 5.34 -5.79
C GLU A 115 0.90 4.07 -5.38
N LEU A 116 1.03 3.05 -6.23
CA LEU A 116 0.50 1.72 -5.95
C LEU A 116 1.53 0.68 -6.37
N ALA A 117 2.26 0.15 -5.40
CA ALA A 117 3.19 -0.95 -5.60
C ALA A 117 2.51 -2.27 -5.23
N ALA A 118 2.91 -3.38 -5.85
CA ALA A 118 2.44 -4.70 -5.48
C ALA A 118 3.62 -5.65 -5.25
N VAL A 119 3.57 -6.37 -4.13
CA VAL A 119 4.43 -7.52 -3.85
C VAL A 119 3.70 -8.76 -4.39
N THR A 120 4.25 -9.36 -5.45
CA THR A 120 3.67 -10.55 -6.09
C THR A 120 3.94 -11.80 -5.26
N ARG A 121 3.35 -12.94 -5.68
CA ARG A 121 3.59 -14.23 -5.01
C ARG A 121 5.06 -14.69 -5.06
N SER A 122 5.82 -14.29 -6.08
CA SER A 122 7.26 -14.57 -6.17
C SER A 122 8.11 -13.61 -5.31
N GLY A 123 7.47 -12.66 -4.62
CA GLY A 123 8.16 -11.61 -3.88
C GLY A 123 8.77 -10.53 -4.77
N GLU A 124 8.39 -10.46 -6.05
CA GLU A 124 8.74 -9.35 -6.93
C GLU A 124 7.92 -8.12 -6.57
N ILE A 125 8.53 -6.94 -6.68
CA ILE A 125 7.84 -5.66 -6.51
C ILE A 125 7.59 -5.08 -7.90
N ILE A 126 6.33 -4.90 -8.23
CA ILE A 126 5.90 -4.25 -9.48
C ILE A 126 5.16 -2.96 -9.15
N GLN A 127 5.29 -1.98 -10.03
CA GLN A 127 4.63 -0.69 -9.90
C GLN A 127 3.38 -0.67 -10.77
N LEU A 128 2.20 -0.60 -10.13
CA LEU A 128 0.93 -0.48 -10.82
C LEU A 128 0.58 0.98 -11.11
N ILE A 129 0.91 1.87 -10.18
CA ILE A 129 0.85 3.32 -10.39
C ILE A 129 2.21 3.87 -9.94
N ARG A 130 2.95 4.44 -10.89
CA ARG A 130 4.26 5.01 -10.63
C ARG A 130 4.13 6.35 -9.93
N ARG A 131 5.15 6.65 -9.13
CA ARG A 131 5.40 7.98 -8.62
C ARG A 131 5.88 8.88 -9.77
N ASP A 132 5.14 9.95 -10.03
CA ASP A 132 5.56 11.06 -10.89
C ASP A 132 6.56 11.99 -10.18
#